data_AF-A0A426UC81-F1
#
_entry.id   AF-A0A426UC81-F1
#
_cell.length_a   1.000
_cell.length_b   1.000
_cell.length_c   1.000
_cell.angle_alpha   90.00
_cell.angle_beta   90.00
_cell.angle_gamma   90.00
#
_symmetry.space_group_name_H-M   'P 1'
#
loop_
_entity.id
_entity.type
_entity.pdbx_description
1 polymer ?
#
loop_
_entity_poly.entity_id
_entity_poly.type
_entity_poly.pdbx_seq_one_letter_code
_entity_poly.pdbx_strand_id
1 'polypeptide(L)'
;VQDAPWHQVRLLLRLHRYAREVLASSVDVRLLTAGQCLDRHRDASEAAAAAAAAARTPRIAPATAYALGVLHADQRHEVEAARFAFQQCWQKEPVNT
;
A
#
# COMPACT_ATOMS: atom_id res chain seq x y z
N VAL A 1 -5.00 -1.17 -13.41
CA VAL A 1 -4.31 -0.01 -14.04
C VAL A 1 -4.04 1.13 -13.05
N GLN A 2 -4.67 1.18 -11.86
CA GLN A 2 -4.44 2.28 -10.90
C GLN A 2 -3.21 2.12 -9.97
N ASP A 3 -2.54 0.96 -9.90
CA ASP A 3 -1.44 0.75 -8.94
C ASP A 3 -0.07 1.26 -9.43
N ALA A 4 0.13 1.34 -10.75
CA ALA A 4 1.36 1.86 -11.36
C ALA A 4 1.77 3.28 -10.87
N PRO A 5 0.88 4.28 -10.79
CA PRO A 5 1.26 5.60 -10.25
C PRO A 5 1.65 5.56 -8.78
N TRP A 6 1.05 4.68 -7.96
CA TRP A 6 1.39 4.56 -6.54
C TRP A 6 2.78 3.97 -6.31
N HIS A 7 3.21 3.03 -7.16
CA HIS A 7 4.58 2.54 -7.15
C HIS A 7 5.59 3.66 -7.45
N GLN A 8 5.27 4.55 -8.40
CA GLN A 8 6.13 5.69 -8.73
C GLN A 8 6.22 6.70 -7.56
N VAL A 9 5.10 7.02 -6.92
CA VAL A 9 5.08 7.89 -5.73
C VAL A 9 5.97 7.33 -4.62
N ARG A 10 5.96 6.01 -4.39
CA ARG A 10 6.83 5.36 -3.41
C ARG A 10 8.31 5.50 -3.75
N LEU A 11 8.69 5.33 -5.01
CA LEU A 11 10.07 5.51 -5.45
C LEU A 11 10.54 6.95 -5.20
N LEU A 12 9.74 7.93 -5.60
CA LEU A 12 10.04 9.35 -5.39
C LEU A 12 10.17 9.71 -3.90
N LEU A 13 9.28 9.17 -3.06
CA LEU A 13 9.33 9.41 -1.61
C LEU A 13 10.60 8.82 -0.98
N ARG A 14 11.02 7.62 -1.41
CA ARG A 14 12.27 7.00 -0.94
C ARG A 14 13.50 7.82 -1.36
N LEU A 15 13.55 8.27 -2.61
CA LEU A 15 14.64 9.14 -3.08
C LEU A 15 14.69 10.45 -2.31
N HIS A 16 13.54 11.08 -2.04
CA HIS A 16 13.47 12.30 -1.24
C HIS A 16 13.96 12.07 0.19
N ARG A 17 13.56 10.97 0.83
CA ARG A 17 14.05 10.61 2.17
C ARG A 17 15.57 10.42 2.18
N TYR A 18 16.13 9.67 1.23
CA TYR A 18 17.58 9.46 1.16
C TYR A 18 18.34 10.76 0.90
N ALA A 19 17.83 11.62 0.01
CA ALA A 19 18.41 12.94 -0.21
C ALA A 19 18.41 13.77 1.08
N ARG A 20 17.32 13.72 1.87
CA ARG A 20 17.25 14.40 3.17
C ARG A 20 18.17 13.78 4.22
N GLU A 21 18.31 12.46 4.29
CA GLU A 21 19.23 11.79 5.21
C GLU A 21 20.70 12.18 4.92
N VAL A 22 21.05 12.40 3.65
CA VAL A 22 22.39 12.87 3.25
C VAL A 22 22.58 14.36 3.53
N LEU A 23 21.55 15.19 3.31
CA LEU A 23 21.65 16.65 3.43
C LEU A 23 21.39 17.18 4.86
N ALA A 24 20.66 16.43 5.68
CA ALA A 24 20.25 16.83 7.02
C ALA A 24 20.20 15.62 7.96
N SER A 25 20.70 15.76 9.19
CA SER A 25 20.66 14.70 10.21
C SER A 25 19.28 14.54 10.87
N SER A 26 18.22 15.13 10.33
CA SER A 26 16.89 15.11 10.91
C SER A 26 15.92 14.24 10.11
N VAL A 27 15.33 13.27 10.80
CA VAL A 27 14.34 12.36 10.25
C VAL A 27 12.96 13.02 10.30
N ASP A 28 12.35 13.22 9.13
CA ASP A 28 11.00 13.76 9.04
C ASP A 28 9.98 12.63 9.28
N VAL A 29 9.35 12.64 10.45
CA VAL A 29 8.38 11.63 10.88
C VAL A 29 7.20 11.51 9.90
N ARG A 30 6.80 12.61 9.24
CA ARG A 30 5.73 12.55 8.24
C ARG A 30 6.12 11.74 7.01
N LEU A 31 7.37 11.86 6.57
CA LEU A 31 7.88 11.07 5.45
C LEU A 31 7.98 9.59 5.81
N LEU A 32 8.30 9.27 7.07
CA LEU A 32 8.27 7.89 7.57
C LEU A 32 6.85 7.33 7.55
N THR A 33 5.86 8.03 8.11
CA THR A 33 4.46 7.57 8.12
C THR A 33 3.90 7.42 6.71
N ALA A 34 4.16 8.39 5.83
CA ALA A 34 3.78 8.29 4.42
C ALA A 34 4.45 7.10 3.71
N GLY A 35 5.72 6.82 4.03
CA GLY A 35 6.43 5.64 3.54
C GLY A 35 5.80 4.33 3.99
N GLN A 36 5.42 4.23 5.27
CA GLN A 36 4.74 3.06 5.83
C GLN A 36 3.37 2.82 5.17
N CYS A 37 2.60 3.87 4.89
CA CYS A 37 1.35 3.75 4.15
C CYS A 37 1.57 3.18 2.74
N LEU A 38 2.59 3.65 2.02
CA LEU A 38 2.92 3.15 0.68
C LEU A 38 3.50 1.74 0.68
N ASP A 39 4.20 1.34 1.74
CA ASP A 39 4.65 -0.04 1.90
C ASP A 39 3.45 -0.97 2.16
N ARG A 40 2.52 -0.60 3.06
CA ARG A 40 1.27 -1.36 3.29
C ARG A 40 0.41 -1.48 2.02
N HIS A 41 0.30 -0.40 1.23
CA HIS A 41 -0.38 -0.43 -0.08
C HIS A 41 0.20 -1.48 -1.01
N ARG A 42 1.54 -1.55 -1.12
CA ARG A 42 2.22 -2.54 -1.96
C ARG A 42 1.96 -3.95 -1.44
N ASP A 43 2.15 -4.18 -0.16
CA ASP A 43 2.04 -5.51 0.44
C ASP A 43 0.63 -6.07 0.25
N ALA A 44 -0.39 -5.23 0.44
CA ALA A 44 -1.79 -5.59 0.19
C ALA A 44 -2.06 -5.86 -1.30
N SER A 45 -1.52 -5.04 -2.21
CA SER A 45 -1.65 -5.26 -3.66
C SER A 45 -1.00 -6.58 -4.11
N GLU A 46 0.20 -6.88 -3.62
CA GLU A 46 0.92 -8.13 -3.90
C GLU A 46 0.17 -9.33 -3.32
N ALA A 47 -0.33 -9.23 -2.08
CA ALA A 47 -1.12 -10.28 -1.44
C ALA A 47 -2.44 -10.55 -2.20
N ALA A 48 -3.13 -9.50 -2.65
CA ALA A 48 -4.33 -9.64 -3.48
C ALA A 48 -4.04 -10.38 -4.79
N ALA A 49 -2.94 -10.03 -5.46
CA ALA A 49 -2.51 -10.69 -6.70
C ALA A 49 -2.14 -12.16 -6.47
N ALA A 50 -1.44 -12.46 -5.38
CA ALA A 50 -1.09 -13.82 -4.98
C ALA A 50 -2.34 -14.67 -4.66
N ALA A 51 -3.31 -14.13 -3.93
CA ALA A 51 -4.58 -14.81 -3.64
C ALA A 51 -5.36 -15.13 -4.92
N ALA A 52 -5.43 -14.17 -5.85
CA ALA A 52 -6.07 -14.38 -7.16
C ALA A 52 -5.33 -15.43 -8.01
N ALA A 53 -4.00 -15.47 -7.96
CA ALA A 53 -3.20 -16.48 -8.64
C ALA A 53 -3.42 -17.88 -8.04
N ALA A 54 -3.41 -17.99 -6.70
CA ALA A 54 -3.67 -19.24 -5.98
C ALA A 54 -5.08 -19.79 -6.30
N ALA A 55 -6.08 -18.92 -6.43
CA ALA A 55 -7.45 -19.30 -6.77
C ALA A 55 -7.60 -19.91 -8.18
N ARG A 56 -6.61 -19.73 -9.06
CA ARG A 56 -6.57 -20.35 -10.40
C ARG A 56 -5.87 -21.72 -10.42
N THR A 57 -5.38 -22.20 -9.27
CA THR A 57 -4.68 -23.50 -9.19
C THR A 57 -5.65 -24.63 -9.53
N PRO A 58 -5.27 -25.57 -10.43
CA PRO A 58 -6.14 -26.70 -10.76
C PRO A 58 -6.45 -27.57 -9.53
N ARG A 59 -7.66 -28.15 -9.49
CA ARG A 59 -8.10 -29.13 -8.46
C ARG A 59 -8.17 -28.60 -7.01
N ILE A 60 -8.26 -27.30 -6.80
CA ILE A 60 -8.55 -26.75 -5.47
C ILE A 60 -10.00 -27.03 -5.06
N ALA A 61 -10.24 -27.24 -3.77
CA ALA A 61 -11.59 -27.42 -3.25
C ALA A 61 -12.39 -26.09 -3.37
N PRO A 62 -13.72 -26.14 -3.61
CA PRO A 62 -14.55 -24.93 -3.70
C PRO A 62 -14.46 -24.02 -2.45
N ALA A 63 -14.37 -24.62 -1.26
CA ALA A 63 -14.21 -23.87 -0.01
C ALA A 63 -12.89 -23.07 0.02
N THR A 64 -11.80 -23.65 -0.49
CA THR A 64 -10.50 -22.97 -0.60
C THR A 64 -10.56 -21.81 -1.60
N ALA A 65 -11.18 -22.02 -2.75
CA ALA A 65 -11.37 -20.96 -3.75
C ALA A 65 -12.19 -19.79 -3.19
N TYR A 66 -13.25 -20.08 -2.42
CA TYR A 66 -14.05 -19.05 -1.75
C TYR A 66 -13.23 -18.25 -0.73
N ALA A 67 -12.48 -18.93 0.14
CA ALA A 67 -11.62 -18.27 1.12
C ALA A 67 -10.57 -17.36 0.45
N LEU A 68 -9.97 -17.81 -0.66
CA LEU A 68 -9.05 -16.99 -1.46
C LEU A 68 -9.74 -15.79 -2.12
N GLY A 69 -11.02 -15.92 -2.51
CA GLY A 69 -11.84 -14.82 -3.01
C GLY A 69 -12.11 -13.76 -1.94
N VAL A 70 -12.47 -14.18 -0.72
CA VAL A 70 -12.66 -13.28 0.43
C VAL A 70 -11.36 -12.57 0.79
N LEU A 71 -10.25 -13.31 0.87
CA LEU A 71 -8.92 -12.75 1.11
C LEU A 71 -8.54 -11.73 0.03
N HIS A 72 -8.78 -12.04 -1.24
CA HIS A 72 -8.52 -11.10 -2.33
C HIS A 72 -9.32 -9.79 -2.13
N ALA A 73 -10.61 -9.89 -1.82
CA ALA A 73 -11.46 -8.71 -1.58
C ALA A 73 -10.99 -7.89 -0.36
N ASP A 74 -10.63 -8.56 0.74
CA ASP A 74 -10.06 -7.93 1.93
C ASP A 74 -8.79 -7.13 1.61
N GLN A 75 -7.86 -7.74 0.87
CA GLN A 75 -6.63 -7.05 0.45
C GLN A 75 -6.89 -5.89 -0.53
N ARG A 76 -7.96 -5.96 -1.35
CA ARG A 76 -8.39 -4.82 -2.17
C ARG A 76 -8.91 -3.66 -1.31
N HIS A 77 -9.59 -3.94 -0.19
CA HIS A 77 -10.00 -2.90 0.74
C HIS A 77 -8.80 -2.29 1.48
N GLU A 78 -7.84 -3.10 1.92
CA GLU A 78 -6.59 -2.62 2.54
C GLU A 78 -5.79 -1.70 1.59
N VAL A 79 -5.78 -2.00 0.29
CA VAL A 79 -5.20 -1.12 -0.74
C VAL A 79 -5.85 0.27 -0.72
N GLU A 80 -7.18 0.34 -0.70
CA GLU A 80 -7.87 1.64 -0.66
C GLU A 80 -7.70 2.35 0.69
N ALA A 81 -7.70 1.61 1.81
CA ALA A 81 -7.43 2.14 3.14
C ALA A 81 -6.03 2.75 3.25
N ALA A 82 -5.01 2.09 2.68
CA ALA A 82 -3.64 2.59 2.65
C ALA A 82 -3.50 3.87 1.80
N ARG A 83 -4.24 3.98 0.70
CA ARG A 83 -4.31 5.21 -0.12
C ARG A 83 -4.92 6.36 0.67
N PHE A 84 -6.02 6.10 1.36
CA PHE A 84 -6.67 7.09 2.21
C PHE A 84 -5.76 7.57 3.36
N ALA A 85 -5.11 6.63 4.05
CA ALA A 85 -4.14 6.96 5.11
C ALA A 85 -2.95 7.78 4.58
N PHE A 86 -2.44 7.46 3.39
CA PHE A 86 -1.42 8.27 2.72
C PHE A 86 -1.92 9.69 2.44
N GLN A 87 -3.13 9.84 1.88
CA GLN A 87 -3.73 11.15 1.60
C GLN A 87 -3.83 12.00 2.89
N GLN A 88 -4.30 11.42 3.99
CA GLN A 88 -4.39 12.13 5.29
C GLN A 88 -3.03 12.59 5.80
N CYS A 89 -2.03 11.71 5.79
CA CYS A 89 -0.68 12.04 6.25
C CYS A 89 0.00 13.09 5.35
N TRP A 90 -0.31 13.07 4.05
CA TRP A 90 0.28 13.95 3.05
C TRP A 90 -0.37 15.34 3.02
N GLN A 91 -1.70 15.42 2.98
CA GLN A 91 -2.44 16.67 2.75
C GLN A 91 -2.52 17.58 3.97
N LYS A 92 -2.30 17.08 5.19
CA LYS A 92 -2.32 17.92 6.40
C LYS A 92 -3.62 18.74 6.46
N GLU A 93 -4.79 18.10 6.31
CA GLU A 93 -6.02 18.81 6.66
C GLU A 93 -5.94 19.11 8.17
N PRO A 94 -5.89 20.39 8.59
CA PRO A 94 -6.35 20.68 9.93
C PRO A 94 -7.78 20.16 9.95
N VAL A 95 -8.09 19.28 10.91
CA VAL A 95 -9.48 19.08 11.31
C VAL A 95 -9.96 20.45 11.78
N ASN A 96 -10.50 21.24 10.86
CA ASN A 96 -11.32 22.39 11.18
C ASN A 96 -12.66 21.82 11.61
N THR A 97 -12.71 21.39 12.87
CA THR A 97 -13.94 21.45 13.69
C THR A 97 -14.21 22.88 14.08
#